data_AF-A0A7C4T3H9-F1
#
_entry.id   AF-A0A7C4T3H9-F1
#
_cell.length_a   1.000
_cell.length_b   1.000
_cell.length_c   1.000
_cell.angle_alpha   90.00
_cell.angle_beta   90.00
_cell.angle_gamma   90.00
#
_symmetry.space_group_name_H-M   'P 1'
#
loop_
_entity.id
_entity.type
_entity.pdbx_description
1 polymer ?
#
loop_
_entity_poly.entity_id
_entity_poly.type
_entity_poly.pdbx_seq_one_letter_code
_entity_poly.pdbx_strand_id
1 'polypeptide(L)' 'MNEFEFLTPKKIVEELDRYIIGQTKAKKAVAIALRNRIRRMKLKPEDREEIAPKNILMIGPTGVGKTEIARRLAKLCNA' A
#
# COMPACT_ATOMS: atom_id res chain seq x y z
N MET A 1 -13.75 -1.90 -15.22
CA MET A 1 -13.00 -0.81 -14.54
C MET A 1 -12.21 -1.43 -13.41
N ASN A 2 -10.93 -1.08 -13.27
CA ASN A 2 -10.08 -1.68 -12.24
C ASN A 2 -10.42 -1.01 -10.89
N GLU A 3 -11.11 -1.73 -9.99
CA GLU A 3 -11.56 -1.23 -8.68
C GLU A 3 -10.40 -0.62 -7.86
N PHE A 4 -9.19 -1.09 -8.14
CA PHE A 4 -7.91 -0.60 -7.66
C PHE A 4 -7.68 0.92 -7.82
N GLU A 5 -8.16 1.56 -8.90
CA GLU A 5 -7.93 3.00 -9.13
C GLU A 5 -8.62 3.91 -8.11
N PHE A 6 -9.68 3.40 -7.46
CA PHE A 6 -10.51 4.15 -6.53
C PHE A 6 -10.21 3.82 -5.06
N LEU A 7 -9.23 2.94 -4.80
CA LEU A 7 -8.82 2.63 -3.44
C LEU A 7 -8.22 3.87 -2.77
N THR A 8 -8.87 4.31 -1.69
CA THR A 8 -8.37 5.34 -0.80
C THR A 8 -7.50 4.71 0.27
N PRO A 9 -6.57 5.47 0.89
CA PRO A 9 -5.77 4.94 2.00
C PRO A 9 -6.61 4.36 3.13
N LYS A 10 -7.78 4.95 3.41
CA LYS A 10 -8.71 4.43 4.43
C LYS A 10 -9.25 3.04 4.06
N LYS A 11 -9.76 2.87 2.83
CA LYS A 11 -10.26 1.58 2.34
C LYS A 11 -9.19 0.48 2.34
N ILE A 12 -7.94 0.83 1.98
CA ILE A 12 -6.83 -0.12 2.01
C ILE A 12 -6.54 -0.57 3.46
N VAL A 13 -6.55 0.36 4.42
CA VAL A 13 -6.36 0.02 5.83
C VAL A 13 -7.51 -0.85 6.34
N GLU A 14 -8.76 -0.52 6.03
CA GLU A 14 -9.96 -1.30 6.39
C GLU A 14 -9.87 -2.74 5.87
N GLU A 15 -9.42 -2.92 4.62
CA GLU A 15 -9.25 -4.25 4.06
C GLU A 15 -8.09 -5.03 4.70
N LEU A 16 -7.00 -4.34 5.07
CA LEU A 16 -5.91 -4.96 5.84
C LEU A 16 -6.33 -5.29 7.28
N ASP A 17 -7.26 -4.54 7.88
CA ASP A 17 -7.82 -4.81 9.23
C ASP A 17 -8.58 -6.13 9.29
N ARG A 18 -9.09 -6.65 8.17
CA ARG A 18 -9.76 -7.96 8.11
C ARG A 18 -8.81 -9.15 8.33
N TYR A 19 -7.50 -8.95 8.12
CA TYR A 19 -6.52 -10.04 8.13
C TYR A 19 -5.38 -9.84 9.12
N ILE A 20 -5.05 -8.60 9.47
CA ILE A 20 -3.94 -8.27 10.35
C ILE A 20 -4.53 -7.54 11.56
N ILE A 21 -4.21 -7.97 12.78
CA ILE A 21 -4.65 -7.27 13.99
C ILE A 21 -3.61 -6.21 14.37
N GLY A 22 -4.06 -4.98 14.68
CA GLY A 22 -3.18 -3.89 15.08
C GLY A 22 -2.30 -3.36 13.94
N GLN A 23 -1.03 -3.05 14.24
CA GLN A 23 -0.02 -2.56 13.27
C GLN A 23 -0.45 -1.33 12.45
N THR A 24 -1.23 -0.43 13.05
CA THR A 24 -1.85 0.72 12.36
C THR A 24 -0.84 1.60 11.60
N LYS A 25 0.36 1.81 12.15
CA LYS A 25 1.42 2.59 11.49
C LYS A 25 1.89 1.92 10.19
N ALA A 26 2.13 0.61 10.23
CA ALA A 26 2.57 -0.15 9.07
C ALA A 26 1.48 -0.18 7.98
N LYS A 27 0.22 -0.41 8.36
CA LYS A 27 -0.93 -0.38 7.43
C LYS A 27 -1.09 0.96 6.75
N LYS A 28 -1.00 2.07 7.50
CA LYS A 28 -1.05 3.42 6.94
C LYS A 28 0.11 3.69 5.98
N ALA A 29 1.33 3.27 6.33
CA ALA A 29 2.49 3.45 5.48
C ALA A 29 2.32 2.75 4.13
N VAL A 30 1.91 1.47 4.12
CA VAL A 30 1.68 0.73 2.87
C VAL A 30 0.52 1.28 2.06
N ALA A 31 -0.56 1.71 2.72
CA ALA A 31 -1.71 2.31 2.06
C ALA A 31 -1.35 3.62 1.35
N ILE A 32 -0.50 4.46 1.98
CA ILE A 32 -0.01 5.71 1.38
C ILE A 32 0.92 5.42 0.20
N ALA A 33 1.87 4.48 0.34
CA ALA A 33 2.77 4.12 -0.75
C ALA A 33 1.99 3.61 -1.97
N LEU A 34 0.98 2.77 -1.74
CA LEU A 34 0.11 2.27 -2.79
C LEU A 34 -0.69 3.41 -3.46
N ARG A 35 -1.28 4.30 -2.66
CA ARG A 35 -2.01 5.46 -3.19
C ARG A 35 -1.11 6.38 -4.00
N ASN A 36 0.14 6.57 -3.58
CA ASN A 36 1.11 7.38 -4.32
C ASN A 36 1.47 6.75 -5.66
N ARG A 37 1.54 5.41 -5.76
CA ARG A 37 1.69 4.71 -7.05
C ARG A 37 0.51 5.02 -7.98
N ILE A 38 -0.73 4.96 -7.48
CA ILE A 38 -1.93 5.30 -8.28
C ILE A 38 -1.91 6.76 -8.71
N ARG A 39 -1.58 7.69 -7.80
CA ARG A 39 -1.47 9.13 -8.12
C ARG A 39 -0.42 9.38 -9.20
N ARG A 40 0.75 8.74 -9.10
CA ARG A 40 1.83 8.84 -10.08
C ARG A 40 1.37 8.38 -11.49
N MET A 41 0.54 7.35 -11.58
CA MET A 41 -0.01 6.90 -12.88
C MET A 41 -1.00 7.89 -13.51
N LYS A 42 -1.53 8.85 -12.75
CA LYS A 42 -2.44 9.90 -13.25
C LYS A 42 -1.73 11.19 -13.67
N LEU A 43 -0.42 11.27 -13.44
CA LEU A 43 0.39 12.40 -13.87
C LEU A 43 0.80 12.26 -15.34
N LYS A 44 1.18 13.41 -15.93
CA LYS A 44 1.78 13.47 -17.26
C LYS A 44 3.08 12.65 -17.29
N PRO A 45 3.50 12.13 -18.46
CA PRO A 45 4.71 11.31 -18.57
C PRO A 45 5.97 11.98 -18.00
N GLU A 46 6.16 13.27 -18.30
CA GLU A 46 7.29 14.10 -17.83
C GLU A 46 7.37 14.11 -16.29
N ASP A 47 6.27 14.43 -15.60
CA ASP A 47 6.21 14.44 -14.14
C ASP A 47 6.35 13.03 -13.51
N ARG A 48 5.99 11.99 -14.26
CA ARG A 48 5.99 10.60 -13.77
C ARG A 48 7.40 10.04 -13.63
N GLU A 49 8.33 10.45 -14.50
CA GLU A 49 9.72 9.98 -14.50
C GLU A 49 10.49 10.51 -13.29
N GLU A 50 10.21 11.75 -12.89
CA GLU A 50 10.83 12.42 -11.73
C GLU A 50 10.40 11.83 -10.36
N ILE A 51 9.29 11.09 -10.31
CA ILE A 51 8.74 10.60 -9.04
C ILE A 51 9.18 9.16 -8.78
N ALA A 52 10.18 9.01 -7.91
CA ALA A 52 10.63 7.71 -7.41
C ALA A 52 9.56 7.01 -6.53
N PRO A 53 9.46 5.66 -6.59
CA PRO A 53 8.64 4.88 -5.66
C PRO A 53 9.02 5.14 -4.19
N LYS A 54 8.03 5.18 -3.30
CA LYS A 54 8.24 5.29 -1.86
C LYS A 54 8.37 3.89 -1.25
N ASN A 55 9.57 3.35 -1.31
CA ASN A 55 9.90 2.04 -0.71
C ASN A 55 9.71 2.08 0.82
N ILE A 56 9.37 0.93 1.40
CA ILE A 56 9.06 0.80 2.83
C ILE A 56 10.02 -0.19 3.48
N LEU A 57 10.64 0.23 4.58
CA LEU A 57 11.37 -0.64 5.49
C LEU A 57 10.50 -0.93 6.71
N MET A 58 10.17 -2.20 6.95
CA MET A 58 9.43 -2.63 8.14
C MET A 58 10.38 -3.17 9.20
N ILE A 59 10.41 -2.54 10.37
CA ILE A 59 11.25 -2.95 11.50
C ILE A 59 10.37 -3.48 12.63
N GLY A 60 10.71 -4.65 13.18
CA GLY A 60 10.02 -5.25 14.32
C GLY A 60 10.37 -6.73 14.52
N PRO A 61 9.96 -7.35 15.64
CA PRO A 61 10.26 -8.75 15.94
C PRO A 61 9.54 -9.73 15.00
N THR A 62 9.91 -11.01 15.03
CA THR A 62 9.26 -12.05 14.22
C THR A 62 7.80 -12.27 14.65
N GLY A 63 6.96 -12.82 13.77
CA GLY A 63 5.56 -13.15 14.08
C GLY A 63 4.57 -11.98 14.15
N VAL A 64 5.01 -10.71 14.12
CA VAL A 64 4.11 -9.54 14.25
C VAL A 64 3.31 -9.15 13.01
N GLY A 65 3.40 -9.93 11.93
CA GLY A 65 2.61 -9.70 10.71
C GLY A 65 3.26 -8.83 9.62
N LYS A 66 4.56 -8.52 9.69
CA LYS A 66 5.28 -7.76 8.63
C LYS A 66 5.09 -8.37 7.23
N THR A 67 5.33 -9.68 7.13
CA THR A 67 5.19 -10.42 5.87
C THR A 67 3.74 -10.55 5.42
N GLU A 68 2.81 -10.74 6.36
CA GLU A 68 1.38 -10.85 6.02
C GLU A 68 0.82 -9.52 5.48
N ILE A 69 1.28 -8.36 5.99
CA ILE A 69 0.93 -7.05 5.42
C ILE A 69 1.36 -6.97 3.95
N ALA A 70 2.62 -7.31 3.64
CA ALA A 70 3.11 -7.29 2.25
C ALA A 70 2.34 -8.27 1.35
N ARG A 71 2.09 -9.49 1.83
CA ARG A 71 1.34 -10.52 1.10
C ARG A 71 -0.10 -10.11 0.82
N ARG A 72 -0.81 -9.53 1.79
CA ARG A 72 -2.19 -9.04 1.62
C ARG A 72 -2.24 -7.83 0.69
N LEU A 73 -1.27 -6.94 0.79
CA LEU A 73 -1.13 -5.81 -0.11
C LEU A 73 -0.95 -6.28 -1.57
N ALA A 74 -0.10 -7.27 -1.82
CA ALA A 74 0.10 -7.81 -3.17
C ALA A 74 -1.21 -8.37 -3.77
N LYS A 75 -1.96 -9.16 -2.97
CA LYS A 75 -3.29 -9.66 -3.37
C LYS A 75 -4.27 -8.53 -3.70
N LEU A 76 -4.27 -7.45 -2.92
CA LEU A 76 -5.12 -6.29 -3.20
C LEU A 76 -4.76 -5.55 -4.49
N CYS A 77 -3.49 -5.62 -4.90
CA CYS A 77 -3.02 -4.99 -6.12
C CYS A 77 -3.19 -5.87 -7.37
N ASN A 78 -3.75 -7.08 -7.20
CA ASN A 78 -3.76 -8.12 -8.23
C ASN A 78 -2.36 -8.37 -8.82
N ALA A 79 -1.35 -8.30 -7.96
CA ALA A 79 0.07 -8.48 -8.28
C ALA A 79 0.54 -9.92 -8.07
#